data_AF-A0A2N9LXC5-F1
#
_entry.id   AF-A0A2N9LXC5-F1
#
_cell.length_a   1.000
_cell.length_b   1.000
_cell.length_c   1.000
_cell.angle_alpha   90.00
_cell.angle_beta   90.00
_cell.angle_gamma   90.00
#
_symmetry.space_group_name_H-M   'P 1'
#
loop_
_entity.id
_entity.type
_entity.pdbx_description
1 polymer ?
#
loop_
_entity_poly.entity_id
_entity_poly.type
_entity_poly.pdbx_seq_one_letter_code
_entity_poly.pdbx_strand_id
1 'polypeptide(L)'
;MPPRVGYDAIMERRTVTTMVIFLSLLTVLSASAQTLNGNATLQGAYAFRYLGVQGYPCDCPVSFSGTFTFDGKGNFTVAGQGTMNNSGHE
;
A
#
# COMPACT_ATOMS: atom_id res chain seq x y z
N MET A 1 -32.35 -42.32 14.89
CA MET A 1 -31.88 -40.94 14.66
C MET A 1 -30.37 -40.90 14.84
N PRO A 2 -29.56 -40.56 13.83
CA PRO A 2 -28.12 -40.46 14.00
C PRO A 2 -27.73 -39.10 14.63
N PRO A 3 -26.63 -39.03 15.40
CA PRO A 3 -26.21 -37.81 16.08
C PRO A 3 -25.59 -36.81 15.09
N ARG A 4 -26.07 -35.56 15.10
CA ARG A 4 -25.46 -34.42 14.42
C ARG A 4 -24.37 -33.82 15.30
N VAL A 5 -23.18 -34.39 15.31
CA VAL A 5 -22.04 -33.80 16.05
C VAL A 5 -20.77 -33.98 15.22
N GLY A 6 -20.23 -32.89 14.69
CA GLY A 6 -18.87 -32.91 14.15
C GLY A 6 -18.53 -31.81 13.15
N TYR A 7 -19.49 -31.38 12.32
CA TYR A 7 -19.19 -30.43 11.24
C TYR A 7 -19.26 -28.95 11.66
N ASP A 8 -20.16 -28.58 12.58
CA ASP A 8 -20.37 -27.17 12.93
C ASP A 8 -19.21 -26.57 13.74
N ALA A 9 -18.64 -27.32 14.69
CA ALA A 9 -17.58 -26.82 15.58
C ALA A 9 -16.23 -26.54 14.87
N ILE A 10 -15.93 -27.26 13.78
CA ILE A 10 -14.67 -27.13 13.05
C ILE A 10 -14.70 -25.90 12.13
N MET A 11 -15.86 -25.55 11.57
CA MET A 11 -16.01 -24.39 10.68
C MET A 11 -15.96 -23.06 11.46
N GLU A 12 -16.55 -23.01 12.65
CA GLU A 12 -16.57 -21.79 13.48
C GLU A 12 -15.15 -21.35 13.89
N ARG A 13 -14.30 -22.31 14.29
CA ARG A 13 -12.92 -22.02 14.73
C ARG A 13 -12.01 -21.53 13.60
N ARG A 14 -12.20 -22.02 12.36
CA ARG A 14 -11.41 -21.59 11.19
C ARG A 14 -11.80 -20.18 10.75
N THR A 15 -13.11 -19.89 10.74
CA THR A 15 -13.65 -18.58 10.35
C THR A 15 -13.27 -17.48 11.36
N VAL A 16 -13.31 -17.80 12.66
CA VAL A 16 -12.87 -16.88 13.72
C VAL A 16 -11.37 -16.62 13.62
N THR A 17 -10.55 -17.64 13.36
CA THR A 17 -9.09 -17.47 13.23
C THR A 17 -8.73 -16.59 12.03
N THR A 18 -9.37 -16.78 10.87
CA THR A 18 -9.14 -15.92 9.69
C THR A 18 -9.61 -14.49 9.94
N MET A 19 -10.72 -14.27 10.65
CA MET A 19 -11.17 -12.92 10.99
C MET A 19 -10.23 -12.20 11.95
N VAL A 20 -9.68 -12.90 12.96
CA VAL A 20 -8.70 -12.30 13.89
C VAL A 20 -7.40 -11.92 13.17
N ILE A 21 -6.92 -12.76 12.24
CA ILE A 21 -5.73 -12.43 11.43
C ILE A 21 -5.99 -11.19 10.56
N PHE A 22 -7.11 -11.13 9.85
CA PHE A 22 -7.47 -9.96 9.04
C PHE A 22 -7.61 -8.68 9.88
N LEU A 23 -8.27 -8.77 11.05
CA LEU A 23 -8.45 -7.62 11.93
C LEU A 23 -7.11 -7.14 12.52
N SER A 24 -6.20 -8.07 12.85
CA SER A 24 -4.86 -7.71 13.33
C SER A 24 -4.01 -7.00 12.28
N LEU A 25 -4.10 -7.39 10.99
CA LEU A 25 -3.43 -6.66 9.90
C LEU A 25 -3.98 -5.23 9.71
N LEU A 26 -5.28 -5.00 9.95
CA LEU A 26 -5.87 -3.66 9.82
C LEU A 26 -5.40 -2.69 10.92
N THR A 27 -5.05 -3.19 12.11
CA THR A 27 -4.62 -2.32 13.23
C THR A 27 -3.22 -1.73 13.08
N VAL A 28 -2.39 -2.26 12.16
CA VAL A 28 -1.04 -1.70 11.89
C VAL A 28 -1.11 -0.42 11.05
N LEU A 29 -2.27 -0.10 10.44
CA LEU A 29 -2.51 1.13 9.68
C LEU A 29 -2.91 2.31 10.59
N SER A 30 -2.31 2.41 11.78
CA SER A 30 -2.39 3.64 12.57
C SER A 30 -1.66 4.76 11.84
N ALA A 31 -2.32 5.36 10.85
CA ALA A 31 -2.01 6.68 10.35
C ALA A 31 -2.28 7.65 11.50
N SER A 32 -1.29 7.83 12.37
CA SER A 32 -1.26 8.99 13.25
C SER A 32 -1.24 10.22 12.35
N ALA A 33 -2.39 10.88 12.20
CA ALA A 33 -2.46 12.21 11.64
C ALA A 33 -1.64 13.12 12.56
N GLN A 34 -0.38 13.38 12.19
CA GLN A 34 0.50 14.26 12.95
C GLN A 34 -0.02 15.68 12.85
N THR A 35 -0.30 16.28 14.00
CA THR A 35 -0.78 17.65 14.12
C THR A 35 0.26 18.61 13.53
N LEU A 36 -0.15 19.34 12.49
CA LEU A 36 0.67 20.33 11.80
C LEU A 36 0.79 21.61 12.65
N ASN A 37 1.52 21.53 13.76
CA ASN A 37 1.74 22.66 14.66
C ASN A 37 2.98 23.44 14.20
N GLY A 38 2.81 24.40 13.26
CA GLY A 38 3.73 25.50 12.91
C GLY A 38 5.09 25.14 12.26
N ASN A 39 5.80 24.16 12.79
CA ASN A 39 7.13 23.69 12.39
C ASN A 39 7.16 22.17 12.20
N ALA A 40 6.02 21.57 11.88
CA ALA A 40 5.94 20.13 11.66
C ALA A 40 6.63 19.80 10.32
N THR A 41 7.80 19.18 10.41
CA THR A 41 8.47 18.59 9.26
C THR A 41 7.71 17.35 8.81
N LEU A 42 7.56 17.18 7.49
CA LEU A 42 6.90 16.01 6.94
C LEU A 42 7.66 14.75 7.40
N GLN A 43 6.97 13.80 8.03
CA GLN A 43 7.55 12.57 8.53
C GLN A 43 6.64 11.39 8.23
N GLY A 44 7.22 10.27 7.81
CA GLY A 44 6.50 9.04 7.49
C GLY A 44 6.51 8.69 6.01
N ALA A 45 5.76 7.64 5.68
CA ALA A 45 5.73 7.03 4.36
C ALA A 45 4.43 7.35 3.62
N TYR A 46 4.52 7.89 2.40
CA TYR A 46 3.40 8.33 1.58
C TYR A 46 3.42 7.61 0.24
N ALA A 47 2.37 6.86 -0.05
CA ALA A 47 2.21 6.22 -1.35
C ALA A 47 1.97 7.26 -2.45
N PHE A 48 2.58 7.05 -3.62
CA PHE A 48 2.31 7.85 -4.81
C PHE A 48 1.90 6.96 -5.98
N ARG A 49 1.11 7.54 -6.89
CA ARG A 49 0.72 6.96 -8.17
C ARG A 49 0.78 8.07 -9.21
N TYR A 50 1.61 7.89 -10.21
CA TYR A 50 1.67 8.77 -11.38
C TYR A 50 1.18 8.00 -12.61
N LEU A 51 0.27 8.64 -13.34
CA LEU A 51 -0.25 8.19 -14.63
C LEU A 51 -0.04 9.34 -15.60
N GLY A 52 0.58 9.06 -16.75
CA GLY A 52 0.89 10.10 -17.71
C GLY A 52 1.22 9.55 -19.08
N VAL A 53 1.72 10.45 -19.93
CA VAL A 53 2.15 10.17 -21.29
C VAL A 53 3.54 10.77 -21.46
N GLN A 54 4.49 9.98 -21.95
CA GLN A 54 5.78 10.48 -22.40
C GLN A 54 5.56 11.13 -23.77
N GLY A 55 5.90 12.41 -23.96
CA GLY A 55 5.47 13.19 -25.14
C GLY A 55 6.41 13.18 -26.36
N TYR A 56 7.50 12.40 -26.32
CA TYR A 56 8.42 12.22 -27.45
C TYR A 56 9.29 10.96 -27.22
N PRO A 57 9.52 10.09 -28.22
CA PRO A 57 9.11 10.18 -29.63
C PRO A 57 7.69 9.69 -29.96
N CYS A 58 6.97 9.13 -28.99
CA CYS A 58 5.58 8.65 -29.12
C CYS A 58 4.78 9.12 -27.92
N ASP A 59 3.46 9.35 -28.08
CA ASP A 59 2.52 9.57 -26.97
C ASP A 59 2.28 8.27 -26.18
N CYS A 60 3.33 7.82 -25.52
CA CYS A 60 3.39 6.52 -24.92
C CYS A 60 2.93 6.57 -23.45
N PRO A 61 1.96 5.72 -23.05
CA PRO A 61 1.47 5.74 -21.66
C PRO A 61 2.56 5.30 -20.70
N VAL A 62 2.65 5.98 -19.57
CA VAL A 62 3.57 5.66 -18.47
C VAL A 62 2.82 5.55 -17.16
N SER A 63 3.30 4.66 -16.29
CA SER A 63 2.75 4.50 -14.95
C SER A 63 3.85 4.22 -13.95
N PHE A 64 3.86 4.98 -12.86
CA PHE A 64 4.79 4.78 -11.74
C PHE A 64 3.99 4.73 -10.44
N SER A 65 4.46 3.90 -9.51
CA SER A 65 3.93 3.88 -8.15
C SER A 65 5.03 3.52 -7.17
N GLY A 66 4.90 4.03 -5.96
CA GLY A 66 5.89 3.79 -4.93
C GLY A 66 5.56 4.53 -3.65
N THR A 67 6.59 4.83 -2.88
CA THR A 67 6.50 5.43 -1.57
C THR A 67 7.60 6.47 -1.38
N PHE A 68 7.21 7.67 -0.97
CA PHE A 68 8.10 8.65 -0.40
C PHE A 68 8.20 8.42 1.10
N THR A 69 9.41 8.29 1.64
CA THR A 69 9.61 8.23 3.10
C THR A 69 10.38 9.46 3.54
N PHE A 70 9.80 10.24 4.44
CA PHE A 70 10.40 11.43 5.03
C PHE A 70 10.83 11.15 6.47
N ASP A 71 12.03 11.58 6.85
CA ASP A 71 12.58 11.30 8.18
C ASP A 71 12.22 12.36 9.24
N GLY A 72 11.55 13.45 8.84
CA GLY A 72 11.25 14.59 9.71
C GLY A 72 12.46 15.50 9.99
N LYS A 73 13.59 15.29 9.32
CA LYS A 73 14.84 16.07 9.47
C LYS A 73 15.29 16.71 8.15
N GLY A 74 14.43 16.65 7.13
CA GLY A 74 14.69 17.21 5.80
C GLY A 74 15.22 16.20 4.78
N ASN A 75 15.45 14.94 5.17
CA ASN A 75 15.83 13.90 4.22
C ASN A 75 14.59 13.15 3.75
N PHE A 76 14.65 12.67 2.51
CA PHE A 76 13.64 11.79 1.95
C PHE A 76 14.28 10.67 1.15
N THR A 77 13.59 9.54 1.09
CA THR A 77 13.92 8.42 0.20
C THR A 77 12.71 8.09 -0.66
N VAL A 78 12.98 7.58 -1.86
CA VAL A 78 11.95 7.15 -2.81
C VAL A 78 12.23 5.71 -3.18
N ALA A 79 11.23 4.86 -2.98
CA ALA A 79 11.23 3.50 -3.49
C ALA A 79 10.00 3.35 -4.39
N GLY A 80 10.18 2.82 -5.59
CA GLY A 80 9.08 2.70 -6.53
C GLY A 80 9.45 1.90 -7.75
N GLN A 81 8.41 1.50 -8.47
CA GLN A 81 8.51 0.79 -9.74
C GLN A 81 7.52 1.40 -10.72
N GLY A 82 7.83 1.26 -12.00
CA GLY A 82 6.97 1.75 -13.04
C GLY A 82 7.22 1.06 -14.37
N THR A 83 6.29 1.31 -15.28
CA THR A 83 6.38 0.91 -16.67
C THR A 83 6.52 2.17 -17.49
N MET A 84 7.54 2.18 -18.33
CA MET A 84 7.74 3.17 -19.38
C MET A 84 7.89 2.45 -20.70
N ASN A 85 7.43 3.08 -21.77
CA ASN A 85 7.70 2.57 -23.10
C ASN A 85 9.17 2.84 -23.41
N ASN A 86 9.97 1.79 -23.43
CA ASN A 86 11.32 1.82 -23.98
C ASN A 86 11.23 1.58 -25.49
N SER A 87 10.60 2.50 -26.22
CA SER A 87 10.64 2.49 -27.68
C SER A 87 12.03 2.95 -28.10
N GLY A 88 12.97 2.00 -28.14
CA GLY A 88 14.27 2.20 -28.77
C GLY A 88 14.06 2.64 -30.20
N HIS A 89 14.65 3.78 -30.56
CA HIS A 89 14.83 4.14 -31.95
C HIS A 89 15.85 3.16 -32.56
N GLU A 90 15.38 2.27 -33.43
CA GLU A 90 16.18 1.71 -34.52
C GLU A 90 16.07 2.64 -35.75
#